data_AF-A0A1Y2DDX0-F1
#
_entry.id   AF-A0A1Y2DDX0-F1
#
_cell.length_a   1.000
_cell.length_b   1.000
_cell.length_c   1.000
_cell.angle_alpha   90.00
_cell.angle_beta   90.00
_cell.angle_gamma   90.00
#
_symmetry.space_group_name_H-M   'P 1'
#
loop_
_entity.id
_entity.type
_entity.pdbx_description
1 polymer ?
#
loop_
_entity_poly.entity_id
_entity_poly.type
_entity_poly.pdbx_seq_one_letter_code
_entity_poly.pdbx_strand_id
1 'polypeptide(L)' 'MDCLSKFINHSCDSNCRAEIWTVLGRERIRLVATKTICKDDPLEVDYRYPPLRDGGCQCGSDRCKYPSPKGLSPGGPNQP' A
#
# COMPACT_ATOMS: atom_id res chain seq x y z
N MET A 1 -4.09 22.05 0.54
CA MET A 1 -3.37 21.82 -0.74
C MET A 1 -3.01 20.36 -0.71
N ASP A 2 -3.90 19.52 -1.23
CA ASP A 2 -3.90 18.10 -0.88
C ASP A 2 -3.67 17.29 -2.16
N CYS A 3 -2.64 16.45 -2.14
CA CYS A 3 -2.41 15.49 -3.22
C CYS A 3 -3.31 14.26 -3.03
N LEU A 4 -3.84 13.71 -4.12
CA LEU A 4 -4.63 12.46 -4.09
C LEU A 4 -3.85 11.27 -3.52
N SER A 5 -2.52 11.35 -3.49
CA SER A 5 -1.66 10.30 -2.93
C SER A 5 -1.93 10.01 -1.44
N LYS A 6 -2.61 10.92 -0.72
CA LYS A 6 -2.99 10.68 0.69
C LYS A 6 -4.02 9.57 0.89
N PHE A 7 -4.69 9.15 -0.18
CA PHE A 7 -5.73 8.11 -0.16
C PHE A 7 -5.21 6.73 -0.58
N ILE A 8 -3.93 6.63 -0.94
CA ILE A 8 -3.32 5.36 -1.31
C ILE A 8 -3.15 4.53 -0.04
N ASN A 9 -3.50 3.25 -0.11
CA ASN A 9 -3.50 2.36 1.04
C ASN A 9 -2.19 1.58 1.15
N HIS A 10 -2.02 0.94 2.30
CA HIS A 10 -0.93 0.01 2.53
C HIS A 10 -1.30 -1.41 2.10
N SER A 11 -0.39 -2.07 1.38
CA SER A 11 -0.40 -3.52 1.24
C SER A 11 1.00 -4.11 1.36
N CYS A 12 1.12 -5.24 2.07
CA CYS A 12 2.37 -5.99 2.19
C CYS A 12 2.75 -6.67 0.86
N ASP A 13 1.79 -6.86 -0.05
CA ASP A 13 2.01 -7.30 -1.45
C ASP A 13 1.60 -6.23 -2.46
N SER A 14 1.98 -4.98 -2.17
CA SER A 14 1.70 -3.78 -2.98
C SER A 14 2.00 -3.90 -4.48
N ASN A 15 1.26 -3.11 -5.28
CA ASN A 15 1.47 -2.92 -6.72
C ASN A 15 2.25 -1.64 -7.09
N CYS A 16 2.55 -0.79 -6.09
CA CYS A 16 3.37 0.41 -6.25
C CYS A 16 4.49 0.46 -5.20
N ARG A 17 5.58 1.16 -5.54
CA ARG A 17 6.64 1.54 -4.60
C ARG A 17 6.83 3.05 -4.56
N ALA A 18 7.15 3.57 -3.38
CA ALA A 18 7.53 4.97 -3.20
C ALA A 18 9.05 5.16 -3.36
N GLU A 19 9.44 6.12 -4.19
CA GLU A 19 10.83 6.51 -4.42
C GLU A 19 11.02 7.99 -4.11
N ILE A 20 12.17 8.35 -3.55
CA ILE A 20 12.55 9.75 -3.31
C ILE A 20 13.36 10.23 -4.51
N TRP A 21 12.90 11.32 -5.13
CA TRP A 21 13.52 11.91 -6.32
C TRP A 21 13.81 13.38 -6.07
N THR A 22 14.97 13.85 -6.53
CA THR A 22 15.31 15.27 -6.51
C THR A 22 14.84 15.93 -7.81
N VAL A 23 13.91 16.88 -7.70
CA VAL A 23 13.42 17.68 -8.83
C VAL A 23 13.73 19.14 -8.53
N LEU A 24 14.55 19.77 -9.38
CA LEU A 24 15.00 21.16 -9.20
C LEU A 24 15.60 21.43 -7.80
N GLY A 25 16.43 20.50 -7.32
CA GLY A 25 17.09 20.59 -6.01
C GLY A 25 16.19 20.32 -4.81
N ARG A 26 14.93 19.88 -5.02
CA ARG A 26 13.99 19.56 -3.93
C ARG A 26 13.58 18.10 -3.98
N GLU A 27 13.60 17.43 -2.82
CA GLU A 27 13.12 16.06 -2.70
C GLU A 27 11.60 15.99 -2.86
N ARG A 28 11.15 14.97 -3.60
CA ARG A 28 9.76 14.65 -3.89
C ARG A 28 9.57 13.14 -3.79
N ILE A 29 8.34 12.73 -3.46
CA ILE A 29 7.97 11.32 -3.50
C ILE A 29 7.31 11.03 -4.84
N ARG A 30 7.83 10.01 -5.54
CA ARG A 30 7.23 9.43 -6.73
C ARG A 30 6.67 8.05 -6.39
N LEU A 31 5.46 7.78 -6.89
CA LEU A 31 4.90 6.44 -6.87
C LEU A 31 5.13 5.78 -8.22
N VAL A 32 5.66 4.57 -8.18
CA VAL A 32 6.07 3.82 -9.37
C VAL A 32 5.41 2.44 -9.31
N ALA A 33 4.73 2.06 -10.38
CA ALA A 33 4.15 0.74 -10.52
C ALA A 33 5.25 -0.35 -10.51
N THR A 34 5.03 -1.42 -9.75
CA THR A 34 5.91 -2.59 -9.69
C THR A 34 5.31 -3.81 -10.40
N LYS A 35 4.01 -3.73 -10.73
CA LYS A 35 3.22 -4.76 -11.40
C LYS A 35 2.31 -4.07 -12.44
N THR A 36 1.73 -4.84 -13.36
CA THR A 36 0.63 -4.34 -14.21
C THR A 36 -0.54 -3.94 -13.32
N ILE A 37 -1.13 -2.77 -13.58
CA ILE A 37 -2.31 -2.25 -12.87
C ILE A 37 -3.45 -2.15 -13.88
N CYS A 38 -4.51 -2.89 -13.64
CA CYS A 38 -5.72 -2.84 -14.46
C CYS A 38 -6.59 -1.65 -14.05
N LYS A 39 -7.57 -1.32 -14.88
CA LYS A 39 -8.57 -0.31 -14.53
C LYS A 39 -9.29 -0.76 -13.25
N ASP A 40 -9.52 0.19 -12.34
CA ASP A 40 -10.22 0.01 -11.06
C ASP A 40 -9.45 -0.81 -10.01
N ASP A 41 -8.23 -1.27 -10.31
CA ASP A 41 -7.33 -1.83 -9.29
C ASP A 41 -6.92 -0.74 -8.28
N PRO A 42 -7.01 -1.01 -6.97
CA PRO A 42 -6.55 -0.08 -5.96
C PRO A 42 -5.04 0.11 -6.07
N LEU A 43 -4.58 1.37 -5.95
CA LEU A 43 -3.16 1.65 -5.81
C LEU A 43 -2.75 1.43 -4.36
N GLU A 44 -1.74 0.61 -4.15
CA GLU A 44 -1.26 0.24 -2.83
C GLU A 44 0.26 0.34 -2.75
N VAL A 45 0.79 0.77 -1.61
CA VAL A 45 2.24 0.86 -1.40
C VAL A 45 2.66 0.26 -0.07
N ASP A 46 3.80 -0.43 -0.05
CA ASP A 46 4.40 -0.89 1.21
C ASP A 46 4.95 0.31 1.99
N TYR A 47 4.37 0.58 3.16
CA TYR A 47 4.77 1.71 4.01
C TYR A 47 6.09 1.45 4.71
N ARG A 48 6.59 0.20 4.73
CA ARG A 48 7.84 -0.26 5.37
C ARG A 48 7.89 -0.07 6.89
N TYR A 49 6.97 0.67 7.47
CA TYR A 49 6.83 0.88 8.90
C TYR A 49 5.62 0.11 9.43
N PRO A 50 5.71 -0.45 10.65
CA PRO A 50 4.56 -1.05 11.30
C PRO A 50 3.42 -0.04 11.40
N PRO A 51 2.17 -0.48 11.17
CA PRO A 51 1.02 0.41 11.29
C PRO A 51 0.96 0.99 12.70
N LEU A 52 0.90 2.32 12.78
CA LEU A 52 0.78 3.09 14.02
C LEU A 52 -0.58 2.91 14.72
N ARG A 53 -1.52 2.21 14.10
CA ARG A 53 -2.88 1.99 14.64
C ARG A 53 -2.89 0.73 15.50
N ASP A 54 -3.58 0.81 16.64
CA ASP A 54 -3.79 -0.28 17.61
C ASP A 54 -4.47 -1.56 17.04
N GLY A 55 -4.76 -1.62 15.74
CA GLY A 55 -5.41 -2.74 15.05
C GLY A 55 -4.50 -3.55 14.11
N GLY A 56 -3.21 -3.21 13.98
CA GLY A 56 -2.30 -3.94 13.10
C GLY A 56 -2.56 -3.70 11.60
N CYS A 57 -1.98 -4.54 10.74
CA CYS A 57 -2.12 -4.44 9.29
C CYS A 57 -3.41 -5.10 8.82
N GLN A 58 -4.16 -4.43 7.94
CA GLN A 58 -5.44 -4.89 7.40
C GLN A 58 -5.39 -5.08 5.87
N CYS A 59 -4.21 -5.31 5.30
CA CYS A 59 -4.05 -5.41 3.84
C CYS A 59 -4.67 -6.66 3.21
N GLY A 60 -5.06 -7.67 4.00
CA GLY A 60 -5.67 -8.90 3.50
C GLY A 60 -4.75 -9.84 2.70
N SER A 61 -3.50 -9.45 2.43
CA SER A 61 -2.54 -10.27 1.68
C SER A 61 -2.09 -11.52 2.46
N ASP A 62 -1.99 -12.65 1.78
CA ASP A 62 -1.35 -13.89 2.28
C ASP A 62 0.13 -13.67 2.67
N ARG A 63 0.75 -12.62 2.12
CA ARG A 63 2.15 -12.23 2.39
C ARG A 63 2.25 -11.08 3.41
N CYS A 64 1.23 -10.91 4.26
CA CYS A 64 1.25 -9.89 5.31
C CYS A 64 2.48 -10.05 6.22
N LYS A 65 3.22 -8.96 6.43
CA LYS A 65 4.44 -8.92 7.25
C LYS A 65 4.16 -8.68 8.74
N TYR A 66 2.93 -8.34 9.09
CA TYR A 66 2.53 -7.95 10.44
C TYR A 66 1.51 -8.94 11.01
N PRO A 67 1.49 -9.13 12.34
CA PRO A 67 0.50 -9.99 12.97
C PRO A 67 -0.91 -9.47 12.66
N SER A 68 -1.69 -10.28 11.96
CA SER A 68 -3.09 -9.97 11.67
C SER A 68 -3.88 -9.88 12.99
N PRO A 69 -4.84 -8.95 13.11
CA PRO A 69 -5.85 -9.08 14.15
C PRO A 69 -6.52 -10.46 13.98
N LYS A 70 -6.50 -11.28 15.05
CA LYS A 70 -7.04 -12.64 15.04
C LYS A 70 -8.44 -12.65 14.42
N GLY A 71 -8.61 -13.35 13.28
CA GLY A 71 -9.94 -13.62 12.70
C GLY A 71 -10.16 -13.28 11.22
N LEU A 72 -9.20 -12.68 10.51
CA LEU A 72 -9.27 -12.60 9.05
C LEU A 72 -8.67 -13.88 8.46
N SER A 73 -9.52 -14.82 8.04
CA SER A 73 -9.14 -15.86 7.07
C SER A 73 -8.58 -15.17 5.82
N PRO A 74 -7.61 -15.79 5.11
CA PRO A 74 -7.15 -15.28 3.83
C PRO A 74 -8.36 -15.17 2.89
N GLY A 75 -8.81 -13.93 2.68
CA GLY A 75 -9.96 -13.65 1.85
C GLY A 75 -9.61 -14.03 0.42
N GLY A 76 -10.31 -15.03 -0.10
CA GLY A 76 -10.29 -15.36 -1.52
C GLY A 76 -10.58 -14.15 -2.41
N PRO A 77 -10.30 -14.26 -3.71
CA PRO A 77 -10.31 -13.11 -4.61
C PRO A 77 -11.71 -12.48 -4.69
N ASN A 78 -11.74 -11.15 -4.51
CA ASN A 78 -12.78 -10.18 -4.90
C ASN A 78 -14.24 -10.69 -4.95
N GLN A 79 -15.08 -10.18 -4.03
CA GLN A 79 -16.52 -10.08 -4.25
C GLN A 79 -16.89 -8.67 -4.76
N PRO A 80 -17.96 -8.56 -5.59
CA PRO A 80 -18.23 -7.45 -6.52
C PRO A 80 -18.57 -6.10 -5.88
#